data_AF-A0A963WL94-F1
#
_entry.id   AF-A0A963WL94-F1
#
_cell.length_a   1.000
_cell.length_b   1.000
_cell.length_c   1.000
_cell.angle_alpha   90.00
_cell.angle_beta   90.00
_cell.angle_gamma   90.00
#
_symmetry.space_group_name_H-M   'P 1'
#
loop_
_entity.id
_entity.type
_entity.pdbx_description
1 polymer ?
#
loop_
_entity_poly.entity_id
_entity_poly.type
_entity_poly.pdbx_seq_one_letter_code
_entity_poly.pdbx_strand_id
1 'polypeptide(L)'
;MTELREASYEVAGGHRIHLKEAGEGPVVVFLHGSGPGASGASNFAGNWQAFVDAGYRVLLPDLIGYGASSKPEGIDYTLQLFTDTVFDALRQHGIEEAVLVGNSLGGGIA
;
A
#
# COMPACT_ATOMS: atom_id res chain seq x y z
N MET A 1 13.60 -11.01 13.34
CA MET A 1 13.09 -9.95 12.44
C MET A 1 11.60 -10.14 12.37
N THR A 2 10.81 -9.06 12.46
CA THR A 2 9.36 -9.18 12.30
C THR A 2 9.06 -9.64 10.88
N GLU A 3 8.21 -10.64 10.73
CA GLU A 3 7.80 -11.13 9.43
C GLU A 3 6.67 -10.25 8.87
N LEU A 4 6.74 -9.94 7.59
CA LEU A 4 5.65 -9.26 6.89
C LEU A 4 4.61 -10.30 6.47
N ARG A 5 3.38 -10.14 6.97
CA ARG A 5 2.22 -10.91 6.51
C ARG A 5 1.71 -10.28 5.22
N GLU A 6 1.11 -11.09 4.36
CA GLU A 6 0.66 -10.65 3.04
C GLU A 6 -0.84 -10.91 2.85
N ALA A 7 -1.51 -10.00 2.17
CA ALA A 7 -2.91 -10.13 1.79
C ALA A 7 -3.15 -9.56 0.39
N SER A 8 -4.26 -9.94 -0.23
CA SER A 8 -4.69 -9.36 -1.51
C SER A 8 -6.20 -9.26 -1.57
N TYR A 9 -6.67 -8.18 -2.20
CA TYR A 9 -8.08 -7.82 -2.26
C TYR A 9 -8.47 -7.53 -3.71
N GLU A 10 -9.59 -8.09 -4.14
CA GLU A 10 -10.22 -7.74 -5.40
C GLU A 10 -10.99 -6.42 -5.21
N VAL A 11 -10.71 -5.42 -6.05
CA VAL A 11 -11.28 -4.08 -5.99
C VAL A 11 -12.05 -3.77 -7.29
N ALA A 12 -12.65 -2.58 -7.36
CA ALA A 12 -13.40 -2.16 -8.54
C ALA A 12 -12.60 -2.36 -9.85
N GLY A 13 -13.30 -2.74 -10.92
CA GLY A 13 -12.69 -3.04 -12.22
C GLY A 13 -12.10 -4.46 -12.33
N GLY A 14 -12.29 -5.32 -11.32
CA GLY A 14 -11.72 -6.68 -11.32
C GLY A 14 -10.20 -6.67 -11.19
N HIS A 15 -9.67 -5.65 -10.52
CA HIS A 15 -8.25 -5.50 -10.25
C HIS A 15 -7.95 -6.04 -8.86
N ARG A 16 -6.71 -6.48 -8.66
CA ARG A 16 -6.24 -7.00 -7.37
C ARG A 16 -5.17 -6.08 -6.79
N ILE A 17 -5.36 -5.66 -5.55
CA ILE A 17 -4.36 -4.91 -4.78
C ILE A 17 -3.73 -5.84 -3.75
N HIS A 18 -2.40 -5.92 -3.78
CA HIS A 18 -1.59 -6.63 -2.81
C HIS A 18 -1.10 -5.66 -1.74
N LEU A 19 -1.06 -6.12 -0.50
CA LEU A 19 -0.42 -5.37 0.58
C LEU A 19 0.34 -6.31 1.51
N LYS A 20 1.37 -5.75 2.14
CA LYS A 20 2.05 -6.39 3.26
C LYS A 20 1.77 -5.65 4.54
N GLU A 21 1.81 -6.34 5.66
CA GLU A 21 1.61 -5.74 6.98
C GLU A 21 2.50 -6.37 8.06
N ALA A 22 2.80 -5.58 9.10
CA ALA A 22 3.47 -6.05 10.30
C ALA A 22 3.10 -5.18 11.51
N GLY A 23 3.26 -5.75 12.71
CA GLY A 23 2.96 -5.07 13.95
C GLY A 23 1.47 -5.03 14.30
N GLU A 24 1.20 -4.37 15.40
CA GLU A 24 -0.12 -4.20 16.01
C GLU A 24 -0.20 -2.78 16.58
N GLY A 25 -1.40 -2.25 16.78
CA GLY A 25 -1.60 -0.89 17.31
C GLY A 25 -2.11 0.11 16.26
N PRO A 26 -1.88 1.42 16.46
CA PRO A 26 -2.33 2.46 15.54
C PRO A 26 -1.79 2.25 14.13
N VAL A 27 -2.64 2.48 13.13
CA VAL A 27 -2.35 2.13 11.74
C VAL A 27 -1.57 3.23 11.03
N VAL A 28 -0.47 2.85 10.38
CA VAL A 28 0.28 3.70 9.44
C VAL A 28 0.35 3.00 8.08
N VAL A 29 -0.15 3.67 7.04
CA VAL A 29 -0.08 3.17 5.65
C VAL A 29 1.01 3.94 4.91
N PHE A 30 1.94 3.20 4.31
CA PHE A 30 3.02 3.74 3.52
C PHE A 30 2.75 3.58 2.03
N LEU A 31 2.65 4.69 1.31
CA LEU A 31 2.37 4.74 -0.12
C LEU A 31 3.66 5.05 -0.90
N HIS A 32 4.08 4.10 -1.73
CA HIS A 32 5.33 4.18 -2.48
C HIS A 32 5.26 5.16 -3.66
N GLY A 33 6.43 5.54 -4.19
CA GLY A 33 6.55 6.37 -5.40
C GLY A 33 6.45 5.58 -6.72
N SER A 34 6.59 6.25 -7.85
CA SER A 34 6.37 5.69 -9.20
C SER A 34 7.63 5.14 -9.90
N GLY A 35 8.68 4.81 -9.14
CA GLY A 35 9.92 4.31 -9.73
C GLY A 35 9.77 2.91 -10.36
N PRO A 36 10.53 2.57 -11.41
CA PRO A 36 10.55 1.20 -11.95
C PRO A 36 10.93 0.19 -10.85
N GLY A 37 10.11 -0.85 -10.69
CA GLY A 37 10.32 -1.86 -9.64
C GLY A 37 9.88 -1.44 -8.23
N ALA A 38 9.21 -0.28 -8.08
CA ALA A 38 8.66 0.13 -6.80
C ALA A 38 7.56 -0.83 -6.31
N SER A 39 7.53 -1.00 -5.00
CA SER A 39 6.50 -1.70 -4.22
C SER A 39 6.45 -1.05 -2.83
N GLY A 40 5.40 -1.29 -2.06
CA GLY A 40 5.30 -0.78 -0.69
C GLY A 40 6.52 -1.20 0.14
N ALA A 41 6.85 -2.49 0.10
CA ALA A 41 7.97 -3.04 0.87
C ALA A 41 9.35 -2.57 0.39
N SER A 42 9.57 -2.39 -0.93
CA SER A 42 10.89 -1.96 -1.42
C SER A 42 11.18 -0.49 -1.11
N ASN A 43 10.16 0.37 -1.17
CA ASN A 43 10.33 1.81 -1.02
C ASN A 43 10.55 2.24 0.44
N PHE A 44 10.05 1.44 1.39
CA PHE A 44 10.16 1.71 2.82
C PHE A 44 10.95 0.65 3.59
N ALA A 45 11.75 -0.18 2.90
CA ALA A 45 12.52 -1.28 3.49
C ALA A 45 13.39 -0.85 4.69
N GLY A 46 13.92 0.38 4.66
CA GLY A 46 14.74 0.95 5.74
C GLY A 46 13.95 1.69 6.82
N ASN A 47 12.62 1.77 6.72
CA ASN A 47 11.78 2.60 7.59
C ASN A 47 10.76 1.77 8.38
N TRP A 48 10.09 0.83 7.73
CA TRP A 48 8.87 0.20 8.28
C TRP A 48 9.11 -0.50 9.63
N GLN A 49 10.26 -1.15 9.82
CA GLN A 49 10.56 -1.88 11.06
C GLN A 49 10.64 -0.94 12.27
N ALA A 50 11.15 0.30 12.09
CA ALA A 50 11.22 1.26 13.19
C ALA A 50 9.83 1.70 13.69
N PHE A 51 8.82 1.69 12.82
CA PHE A 51 7.43 1.97 13.21
C PHE A 51 6.81 0.78 13.94
N VAL A 52 7.08 -0.44 13.46
CA VAL A 52 6.66 -1.65 14.17
C VAL A 52 7.26 -1.71 15.57
N ASP A 53 8.56 -1.42 15.71
CA ASP A 53 9.26 -1.40 17.00
C ASP A 53 8.75 -0.29 17.93
N ALA A 54 8.20 0.78 17.36
CA ALA A 54 7.53 1.86 18.10
C ALA A 54 6.05 1.55 18.44
N GLY A 55 5.54 0.37 18.12
CA GLY A 55 4.19 -0.07 18.47
C GLY A 55 3.09 0.33 17.49
N TYR A 56 3.44 0.59 16.22
CA TYR A 56 2.48 0.83 15.14
C TYR A 56 2.19 -0.44 14.33
N ARG A 57 0.96 -0.53 13.82
CA ARG A 57 0.62 -1.47 12.76
C ARG A 57 0.94 -0.82 11.42
N VAL A 58 1.85 -1.42 10.67
CA VAL A 58 2.31 -0.91 9.38
C VAL A 58 1.63 -1.65 8.25
N LEU A 59 1.12 -0.91 7.26
CA LEU A 59 0.66 -1.45 5.97
C LEU A 59 1.48 -0.87 4.82
N LEU A 60 1.82 -1.74 3.88
CA LEU A 60 2.67 -1.48 2.72
C LEU A 60 1.93 -1.98 1.46
N PRO A 61 0.90 -1.28 0.99
CA PRO A 61 0.22 -1.63 -0.25
C PRO A 61 1.09 -1.40 -1.47
N ASP A 62 0.95 -2.27 -2.46
CA ASP A 62 1.45 -2.05 -3.81
C ASP A 62 0.35 -1.35 -4.62
N LEU A 63 0.63 -0.16 -5.14
CA LEU A 63 -0.30 0.57 -5.99
C LEU A 63 -0.59 -0.22 -7.27
N ILE A 64 -1.78 -0.03 -7.86
CA ILE A 64 -2.12 -0.62 -9.16
C ILE A 64 -1.05 -0.28 -10.20
N GLY A 65 -0.61 -1.25 -11.00
CA GLY A 65 0.52 -1.11 -11.92
C GLY A 65 1.89 -1.46 -11.32
N TYR A 66 2.00 -1.65 -10.00
CA TYR A 66 3.26 -1.85 -9.29
C TYR A 66 3.30 -3.16 -8.49
N GLY A 67 4.48 -3.51 -7.98
CA GLY A 67 4.72 -4.64 -7.07
C GLY A 67 4.02 -5.93 -7.45
N ALA A 68 3.23 -6.51 -6.54
CA ALA A 68 2.43 -7.72 -6.77
C ALA A 68 0.95 -7.44 -7.08
N SER A 69 0.56 -6.17 -7.19
CA SER A 69 -0.78 -5.75 -7.62
C SER A 69 -0.99 -5.94 -9.14
N SER A 70 -2.25 -5.89 -9.57
CA SER A 70 -2.62 -5.97 -10.98
C SER A 70 -1.93 -4.88 -11.80
N LYS A 71 -1.56 -5.21 -13.05
CA LYS A 71 -0.90 -4.31 -14.00
C LYS A 71 -1.66 -4.31 -15.32
N PRO A 72 -2.92 -3.85 -15.32
CA PRO A 72 -3.73 -3.83 -16.53
C PRO A 72 -3.08 -2.97 -17.61
N GLU A 73 -3.16 -3.44 -18.85
CA GLU A 73 -2.77 -2.70 -20.04
C GLU A 73 -4.00 -2.01 -20.65
N GLY A 74 -3.78 -0.96 -21.44
CA GLY A 74 -4.86 -0.29 -22.19
C GLY A 74 -5.81 0.54 -21.33
N ILE A 75 -5.40 0.93 -20.13
CA ILE A 75 -6.16 1.84 -19.24
C ILE A 75 -5.34 3.09 -18.90
N ASP A 76 -6.03 4.15 -18.50
CA ASP A 76 -5.39 5.37 -18.00
C ASP A 76 -5.09 5.26 -16.50
N TYR A 77 -3.82 5.43 -16.14
CA TYR A 77 -3.38 5.48 -14.75
C TYR A 77 -3.56 6.89 -14.17
N THR A 78 -4.79 7.20 -13.77
CA THR A 78 -5.14 8.48 -13.15
C THR A 78 -4.89 8.46 -11.64
N LEU A 79 -4.75 9.64 -11.02
CA LEU A 79 -4.71 9.74 -9.55
C LEU A 79 -5.93 9.11 -8.90
N GLN A 80 -7.11 9.28 -9.51
CA GLN A 80 -8.34 8.67 -9.02
C GLN A 80 -8.28 7.13 -9.05
N LEU A 81 -7.73 6.53 -10.10
CA LEU A 81 -7.56 5.08 -10.14
C LEU A 81 -6.67 4.60 -8.98
N PHE A 82 -5.59 5.31 -8.69
CA PHE A 82 -4.71 4.98 -7.57
C PHE A 82 -5.41 5.12 -6.21
N THR A 83 -6.11 6.22 -5.98
CA THR A 83 -6.83 6.46 -4.71
C THR A 83 -7.95 5.46 -4.51
N ASP A 84 -8.79 5.21 -5.53
CA ASP A 84 -9.98 4.37 -5.40
C ASP A 84 -9.57 2.92 -5.12
N THR A 85 -8.57 2.41 -5.85
CA THR A 85 -8.12 1.02 -5.69
C THR A 85 -7.43 0.78 -4.35
N VAL A 86 -6.57 1.69 -3.87
CA VAL A 86 -5.93 1.53 -2.56
C VAL A 86 -6.94 1.70 -1.42
N PHE A 87 -7.87 2.65 -1.54
CA PHE A 87 -8.92 2.89 -0.56
C PHE A 87 -9.83 1.67 -0.41
N ASP A 88 -10.31 1.10 -1.52
CA ASP A 88 -11.14 -0.11 -1.50
C ASP A 88 -10.42 -1.28 -0.84
N ALA A 89 -9.13 -1.48 -1.16
CA ALA A 89 -8.34 -2.55 -0.56
C ALA A 89 -8.16 -2.36 0.95
N LEU A 90 -7.88 -1.14 1.42
CA LEU A 90 -7.74 -0.83 2.84
C LEU A 90 -9.06 -1.03 3.60
N ARG A 91 -10.20 -0.63 3.01
CA ARG A 91 -11.52 -0.89 3.60
C ARG A 91 -11.80 -2.38 3.75
N GLN A 92 -11.53 -3.17 2.71
CA GLN A 92 -11.71 -4.62 2.76
C GLN A 92 -10.76 -5.32 3.74
N HIS A 93 -9.56 -4.76 3.94
CA HIS A 93 -8.62 -5.20 4.96
C HIS A 93 -9.08 -4.83 6.40
N GLY A 94 -10.15 -4.06 6.55
CA GLY A 94 -10.70 -3.65 7.84
C GLY A 94 -10.03 -2.42 8.44
N ILE A 95 -9.44 -1.55 7.61
CA ILE A 95 -8.87 -0.28 8.06
C ILE A 95 -9.93 0.81 7.96
N GLU A 96 -10.30 1.37 9.10
CA GLU A 96 -11.26 2.49 9.21
C GLU A 96 -10.55 3.84 9.35
N GLU A 97 -9.46 3.88 10.12
CA GLU A 97 -8.65 5.08 10.35
C GLU A 97 -7.16 4.72 10.25
N ALA A 98 -6.36 5.63 9.68
CA ALA A 98 -4.93 5.46 9.55
C ALA A 98 -4.21 6.81 9.41
N VAL A 99 -2.93 6.84 9.78
CA VAL A 99 -1.99 7.88 9.35
C VAL A 99 -1.39 7.46 8.01
N LEU A 100 -1.27 8.40 7.07
CA LEU A 100 -0.70 8.14 5.76
C LEU A 100 0.72 8.74 5.65
N VAL A 101 1.63 7.98 5.04
CA VAL A 101 2.98 8.43 4.69
C VAL A 101 3.19 8.18 3.20
N GLY A 102 3.31 9.24 2.41
CA GLY A 102 3.43 9.15 0.96
C GLY A 102 4.79 9.60 0.43
N ASN A 103 5.39 8.84 -0.48
CA ASN A 103 6.58 9.22 -1.24
C ASN A 103 6.22 9.59 -2.69
N SER A 104 6.50 10.83 -3.13
CA SER A 104 6.29 11.28 -4.51
C SER A 104 4.84 11.04 -4.98
N LEU A 105 4.60 10.13 -5.95
CA LEU A 105 3.25 9.69 -6.34
C LEU A 105 2.40 9.30 -5.13
N GLY A 106 2.97 8.53 -4.20
CA GLY A 106 2.29 8.15 -2.96
C GLY A 106 1.92 9.35 -2.09
N GLY A 107 2.65 10.46 -2.18
CA GLY A 107 2.31 11.73 -1.52
C GLY A 107 1.19 12.51 -2.21
N GLY A 108 0.97 12.29 -3.51
CA GLY A 108 -0.20 12.82 -4.22
C GLY A 108 -1.48 11.98 -4.03
N ILE A 109 -1.33 10.75 -3.55
CA ILE A 109 -2.44 9.83 -3.24
C ILE A 109 -2.89 9.99 -1.77
N ALA A 110 -1.96 10.29 -0.85
CA ALA A 110 -2.20 10.48 0.58
C ALA A 110 -3.01 11.76 0.88
#